data_AF-A0A8T6MRV2-F1
#
_entry.id   AF-A0A8T6MRV2-F1
#
_cell.length_a   1.000
_cell.length_b   1.000
_cell.length_c   1.000
_cell.angle_alpha   90.00
_cell.angle_beta   90.00
_cell.angle_gamma   90.00
#
_symmetry.space_group_name_H-M   'P 1'
#
loop_
_entity.id
_entity.type
_entity.pdbx_description
1 polymer ?
#
loop_
_entity_poly.entity_id
_entity_poly.type
_entity_poly.pdbx_seq_one_letter_code
_entity_poly.pdbx_strand_id
1 'polypeptide(L)'
;MVGHYTKLGEEIRSQILDSSALEMFWFVDGKTAYGGRAALGPLISAIVQSKGIGNVELQEINACSMECKNTKAVFVRSASLLTHSKKLTITHV
;
A
#
# COMPACT_ATOMS: atom_id res chain seq x y z
N MET A 1 4.41 -0.83 6.85
CA MET A 1 4.77 0.24 5.90
C MET A 1 6.12 -0.12 5.32
N VAL A 2 6.19 -0.58 4.07
CA VAL A 2 7.48 -0.81 3.41
C VAL A 2 7.98 0.54 2.94
N GLY A 3 8.69 1.25 3.82
CA GLY A 3 9.37 2.47 3.46
C GLY A 3 10.61 2.15 2.63
N HIS A 4 10.99 3.05 1.73
CA HIS A 4 12.27 2.95 1.01
C HIS A 4 13.51 2.95 1.93
N TYR A 5 13.33 3.14 3.23
CA TYR A 5 14.41 3.12 4.23
C TYR A 5 14.83 1.70 4.64
N THR A 6 14.27 0.67 4.02
CA THR A 6 14.71 -0.72 4.19
C THR A 6 15.18 -1.27 2.84
N LYS A 7 16.19 -2.16 2.85
CA LYS A 7 16.70 -2.81 1.64
C LYS A 7 15.59 -3.46 0.81
N LEU A 8 14.64 -4.12 1.49
CA LEU A 8 13.46 -4.70 0.87
C LEU A 8 12.61 -3.64 0.13
N GLY A 9 12.43 -2.46 0.73
CA GLY A 9 11.70 -1.36 0.09
C GLY A 9 12.41 -0.79 -1.12
N GLU A 10 13.75 -0.70 -1.08
CA GLU A 10 14.56 -0.29 -2.23
C GLU A 10 14.51 -1.31 -3.37
N GLU A 11 14.57 -2.61 -3.06
CA GLU A 11 14.44 -3.70 -4.03
C GLU A 11 13.05 -3.71 -4.68
N ILE A 12 11.97 -3.62 -3.89
CA ILE A 12 10.60 -3.53 -4.43
C ILE A 12 10.46 -2.30 -5.34
N ARG A 13 11.03 -1.15 -4.94
CA ARG A 13 10.99 0.05 -5.77
C ARG A 13 11.76 -0.10 -7.07
N SER A 14 12.94 -0.72 -7.06
CA SER A 14 13.81 -0.81 -8.23
C SER A 14 13.42 -1.93 -9.21
N GLN A 15 12.85 -3.03 -8.70
CA GLN A 15 12.55 -4.22 -9.49
C GLN A 15 11.08 -4.33 -9.89
N ILE A 16 10.15 -3.85 -9.06
CA ILE A 16 8.71 -4.07 -9.25
C ILE A 16 7.99 -2.78 -9.69
N LEU A 17 8.39 -1.64 -9.14
CA LEU A 17 7.75 -0.35 -9.38
C LEU A 17 8.57 0.49 -10.37
N ASP A 18 7.91 1.41 -11.07
CA ASP A 18 8.58 2.33 -11.99
C ASP A 18 8.78 3.71 -11.34
N SER A 19 9.06 4.74 -12.15
CA SER A 19 9.25 6.11 -11.66
C SER A 19 8.07 6.64 -10.82
N SER A 20 6.87 6.08 -10.96
CA SER A 20 5.67 6.46 -10.19
C SER A 20 5.57 5.82 -8.80
N ALA A 21 6.59 5.09 -8.34
CA ALA A 21 6.63 4.40 -7.05
C ALA A 21 6.30 5.31 -5.84
N LEU A 22 6.68 6.60 -5.90
CA LEU A 22 6.48 7.56 -4.81
C LEU A 22 5.21 8.41 -4.97
N GLU A 23 4.54 8.32 -6.11
CA GLU A 23 3.38 9.15 -6.44
C GLU A 23 2.08 8.63 -5.82
N MET A 24 2.02 7.32 -5.50
CA MET A 24 0.82 6.68 -4.98
C MET A 24 1.11 5.49 -4.07
N PHE A 25 0.09 5.07 -3.33
CA PHE A 25 0.10 3.80 -2.61
C PHE A 25 0.14 2.61 -3.58
N TRP A 26 0.83 1.54 -3.19
CA TRP A 26 0.93 0.30 -3.98
C TRP A 26 0.55 -0.93 -3.15
N PHE A 27 -0.22 -1.83 -3.75
CA PHE A 27 -0.49 -3.18 -3.25
C PHE A 27 0.07 -4.20 -4.24
N VAL A 28 0.85 -5.16 -3.77
CA VAL A 28 1.54 -6.15 -4.62
C VAL A 28 1.13 -7.55 -4.17
N ASP A 29 0.56 -8.34 -5.08
CA ASP A 29 0.08 -9.70 -4.80
C ASP A 29 1.00 -10.81 -5.35
N GLY A 30 2.21 -10.44 -5.80
CA GLY A 30 3.20 -11.33 -6.41
C GLY A 30 3.08 -11.51 -7.92
N LYS A 31 1.93 -11.16 -8.52
CA LYS A 31 1.74 -11.17 -9.98
C LYS A 31 1.58 -9.77 -10.54
N THR A 32 0.92 -8.91 -9.79
CA THR A 32 0.60 -7.55 -10.20
C THR A 32 0.86 -6.57 -9.06
N ALA A 33 1.50 -5.46 -9.38
CA ALA A 33 1.53 -4.29 -8.52
C ALA A 33 0.39 -3.34 -8.92
N TYR A 34 -0.52 -3.08 -8.00
CA TYR A 34 -1.68 -2.20 -8.17
C TYR A 34 -1.40 -0.87 -7.46
N GLY A 35 -1.47 0.24 -8.19
CA GLY A 35 -1.22 1.59 -7.69
C GLY A 35 -2.52 2.39 -7.52
N GLY A 36 -2.62 3.14 -6.41
CA GLY A 36 -3.72 4.03 -6.08
C GLY A 36 -5.07 3.31 -6.01
N ARG A 37 -6.08 3.81 -6.72
CA ARG A 37 -7.45 3.23 -6.72
C ARG A 37 -7.49 1.78 -7.19
N ALA A 38 -6.59 1.39 -8.09
CA ALA A 38 -6.53 0.02 -8.58
C ALA A 38 -6.19 -0.99 -7.48
N ALA A 39 -5.54 -0.53 -6.39
CA ALA A 39 -5.16 -1.34 -5.24
C ALA A 39 -6.34 -1.65 -4.31
N LEU A 40 -7.39 -0.83 -4.28
CA LEU A 40 -8.48 -0.96 -3.31
C LEU A 40 -9.22 -2.29 -3.41
N GLY A 41 -9.56 -2.72 -4.63
CA GLY A 41 -10.25 -4.00 -4.86
C GLY A 41 -9.42 -5.20 -4.39
N PRO A 42 -8.19 -5.39 -4.88
CA PRO A 42 -7.28 -6.44 -4.42
C PRO A 42 -7.01 -6.39 -2.91
N LEU A 43 -6.83 -5.20 -2.33
CA LEU A 43 -6.60 -5.02 -0.90
C LEU A 43 -7.80 -5.49 -0.06
N ILE A 44 -9.02 -5.03 -0.39
CA ILE A 44 -10.24 -5.45 0.30
C ILE A 44 -10.44 -6.96 0.13
N SER A 45 -10.22 -7.47 -1.07
CA SER A 45 -10.30 -8.91 -1.37
C SER A 45 -9.32 -9.71 -0.52
N ALA A 46 -8.07 -9.26 -0.39
CA ALA A 46 -7.06 -9.89 0.45
C ALA A 46 -7.45 -9.87 1.94
N ILE A 47 -8.00 -8.76 2.44
CA ILE A 47 -8.49 -8.64 3.82
C ILE A 47 -9.67 -9.60 4.07
N VAL A 48 -10.59 -9.73 3.13
CA VAL A 48 -11.75 -10.63 3.24
C VAL A 48 -11.33 -12.09 3.12
N GLN A 49 -10.43 -12.42 2.20
CA GLN A 49 -9.90 -13.78 2.04
C GLN A 49 -9.03 -14.20 3.23
N SER A 50 -8.27 -13.27 3.83
CA SER A 50 -7.50 -13.55 5.04
C SER A 50 -8.37 -13.82 6.27
N LYS A 51 -9.64 -13.38 6.28
CA LYS A 51 -10.60 -13.67 7.37
C LYS A 51 -11.00 -15.15 7.47
N GLY A 52 -10.56 -16.02 6.55
CA GLY A 52 -10.64 -17.47 6.71
C GLY A 52 -9.56 -18.06 7.65
N ILE A 53 -8.55 -17.27 8.02
CA ILE A 53 -7.51 -17.65 8.99
C ILE A 53 -7.70 -16.75 10.22
N GLY A 54 -8.00 -17.39 11.35
CA GLY A 54 -8.61 -16.82 12.54
C GLY A 54 -8.11 -15.45 13.00
N ASN A 55 -9.07 -14.66 13.49
CA ASN A 55 -8.89 -13.62 14.52
C ASN A 55 -7.56 -12.87 14.46
N VAL A 56 -7.32 -12.11 13.39
CA VAL A 56 -6.47 -10.93 13.53
C VAL A 56 -7.29 -9.96 14.37
N GLU A 57 -7.05 -9.97 15.67
CA GLU A 57 -7.38 -8.86 16.55
C GLU A 57 -6.93 -7.61 15.81
N LEU A 58 -7.90 -6.85 15.29
CA LEU A 58 -7.68 -5.46 14.92
C LEU A 58 -7.29 -4.81 16.24
N GLN A 59 -6.01 -4.89 16.60
CA GLN A 59 -5.45 -4.05 17.64
C GLN A 59 -5.96 -2.67 17.28
N GLU A 60 -6.76 -2.09 18.15
CA GLU A 60 -7.08 -0.68 18.10
C GLU A 60 -5.75 0.01 17.84
N ILE A 61 -5.60 0.52 16.62
CA ILE A 61 -4.50 1.43 16.31
C ILE A 61 -4.86 2.62 17.16
N ASN A 62 -4.38 2.62 18.42
CA ASN A 62 -4.54 3.67 19.39
C ASN A 62 -4.39 4.97 18.61
N ALA A 63 -5.51 5.70 18.50
CA ALA A 63 -5.61 6.90 17.70
C ALA A 63 -4.38 7.77 17.96
N CYS A 64 -3.61 8.10 16.91
CA CYS A 64 -2.42 8.99 16.88
C CYS A 64 -2.11 9.56 18.28
N SER A 65 -1.38 8.83 19.13
CA SER A 65 -0.87 9.39 20.40
C SER A 65 0.44 10.15 20.20
N MET A 66 0.91 10.23 18.95
CA MET A 66 1.93 11.17 18.55
C MET A 66 1.23 12.39 17.96
N GLU A 67 1.64 13.59 18.36
CA GLU A 67 1.30 14.85 17.71
C GLU A 67 1.45 14.70 16.18
N CYS A 68 0.37 14.31 15.52
CA CYS A 68 0.30 14.18 14.08
C CYS A 68 0.28 15.63 13.56
N LYS A 69 1.46 16.24 13.38
CA LYS A 69 1.66 17.60 12.82
C LYS A 69 0.91 17.68 11.50
N ASN A 70 -0.30 18.21 11.60
CA ASN A 70 -1.29 18.43 10.54
C ASN A 70 -2.02 17.15 10.06
N THR A 71 -3.23 16.92 10.58
CA THR A 71 -4.21 15.93 10.06
C THR A 71 -4.43 16.05 8.55
N LYS A 72 -4.25 17.24 7.95
CA LYS A 72 -4.29 17.41 6.49
C LYS A 72 -3.22 16.60 5.76
N ALA A 73 -2.03 16.41 6.34
CA ALA A 73 -0.96 15.65 5.72
C ALA A 73 -1.28 14.15 5.59
N VAL A 74 -2.07 13.62 6.53
CA VAL A 74 -2.59 12.25 6.44
C VAL A 74 -3.61 12.15 5.31
N PHE A 75 -4.57 13.10 5.23
CA PHE A 75 -5.56 13.11 4.15
C PHE A 75 -4.95 13.32 2.76
N VAL A 76 -3.94 14.20 2.62
CA VAL A 76 -3.24 14.38 1.33
C VAL A 76 -2.53 13.10 0.90
N ARG A 77 -1.94 12.35 1.83
CA ARG A 77 -1.30 11.05 1.51
C ARG A 77 -2.33 9.97 1.21
N SER A 78 -3.44 9.93 1.95
CA SER A 78 -4.56 9.00 1.71
C SER A 78 -5.34 9.33 0.44
N ALA A 79 -5.30 10.58 -0.05
CA ALA A 79 -5.96 10.95 -1.29
C ALA A 79 -5.42 10.15 -2.49
N SER A 80 -4.13 9.76 -2.45
CA SER A 80 -3.52 8.87 -3.46
C SER A 80 -4.14 7.47 -3.53
N LEU A 81 -4.94 7.04 -2.56
CA LEU A 81 -5.73 5.81 -2.65
C LEU A 81 -6.95 5.99 -3.57
N LEU A 82 -7.45 7.21 -3.71
CA LEU A 82 -8.63 7.54 -4.51
C LEU A 82 -8.23 8.17 -5.86
N THR A 83 -7.12 8.92 -5.86
CA THR A 83 -6.51 9.54 -7.04
C THR A 83 -5.40 8.65 -7.60
N HIS A 84 -5.20 8.69 -8.91
CA HIS A 84 -4.30 7.78 -9.64
C HIS A 84 -4.74 6.31 -9.62
N SER A 85 -4.43 5.59 -10.71
CA SER A 85 -4.81 4.19 -10.89
C SER A 85 -3.85 3.55 -11.86
N LYS A 86 -3.05 2.60 -11.38
CA LYS A 86 -2.03 1.93 -12.18
C LYS A 86 -1.99 0.44 -11.90
N LYS A 87 -1.59 -0.36 -12.89
CA LYS A 87 -1.36 -1.79 -12.76
C LYS A 87 -0.07 -2.12 -13.51
N LEU A 88 0.86 -2.78 -12.83
CA LEU A 88 2.10 -3.28 -13.40
C LEU A 88 2.10 -4.79 -13.26
N THR A 89 2.19 -5.51 -14.38
CA THR A 89 2.34 -6.96 -14.36
C THR A 89 3.80 -7.29 -14.08
N ILE A 90 4.05 -8.06 -13.03
CA ILE A 90 5.37 -8.56 -12.70
C ILE A 90 5.62 -9.73 -13.65
N THR A 91 6.41 -9.47 -14.69
CA THR A 91 6.88 -10.50 -15.60
C THR A 91 8.21 -10.98 -15.03
N HIS A 92 8.31 -12.26 -14.66
CA HIS A 92 9.60 -12.82 -14.25
C HIS A 92 10.60 -12.62 -15.40
N VAL A 93 11.68 -11.89 -15.12
CA VAL A 93 12.90 -11.83 -15.95
C VAL A 93 13.87 -12.87 -15.40
#